data_AF-A0A7S0J7Q9-F1
#
_entry.id   AF-A0A7S0J7Q9-F1
#
_cell.length_a   1.000
_cell.length_b   1.000
_cell.length_c   1.000
_cell.angle_alpha   90.00
_cell.angle_beta   90.00
_cell.angle_gamma   90.00
#
_symmetry.space_group_name_H-M   'P 1'
#
loop_
_entity.id
_entity.type
_entity.pdbx_description
1 polymer ?
#
loop_
_entity_poly.entity_id
_entity_poly.type
_entity_poly.pdbx_seq_one_letter_code
_entity_poly.pdbx_strand_id
1 'polypeptide(L)'
;EDGLAHLYEKQGAHTALLHFYAHRQRHAEVVATCKRFGGVQPSLWHTALTHLASLTSADAIDTSELHTLVREVVGAIERERLLPPLAVLHILTQHPTLPFAVVRDFVVRGVEHDVALHEEATREGARFEEDVRRMSAEVEELSTEARVFQVSKCALCHHPLELPTVHFLCQHSFHQGCLGDHDGECPSCAPQHTMALRRRQQQQQRANAHDDFYKALELSTDGFTTAAGFFGCGMFGSGASS
;
A
#
# COMPACT_ATOMS: atom_id res chain seq x y z
N GLU A 1 -39.55 6.36 23.35
CA GLU A 1 -39.25 6.12 21.92
C GLU A 1 -37.78 6.41 21.58
N ASP A 2 -37.16 7.41 22.22
CA ASP A 2 -35.70 7.60 22.25
C ASP A 2 -34.93 6.47 22.96
N GLY A 3 -35.62 5.61 23.72
CA GLY A 3 -35.01 4.50 24.45
C GLY A 3 -34.38 3.42 23.56
N LEU A 4 -34.92 3.17 22.36
CA LEU A 4 -34.36 2.19 21.41
C LEU A 4 -33.11 2.72 20.71
N ALA A 5 -33.12 4.00 20.30
CA ALA A 5 -31.93 4.66 19.77
C ALA A 5 -30.79 4.70 20.81
N HIS A 6 -31.14 5.04 22.05
CA HIS A 6 -30.17 5.06 23.15
C HIS A 6 -29.67 3.66 23.55
N LEU A 7 -30.51 2.62 23.40
CA LEU A 7 -30.09 1.23 23.58
C LEU A 7 -29.09 0.79 22.50
N TYR A 8 -29.34 1.09 21.22
CA TYR A 8 -28.40 0.76 20.15
C TYR A 8 -27.09 1.55 20.26
N GLU A 9 -27.16 2.80 20.71
CA GLU A 9 -25.98 3.62 21.02
C GLU A 9 -25.16 3.02 22.17
N LYS A 10 -25.81 2.54 23.25
CA LYS A 10 -25.12 1.88 24.38
C LYS A 10 -24.61 0.47 24.08
N GLN A 11 -25.20 -0.22 23.11
CA GLN A 11 -24.76 -1.56 22.68
C GLN A 11 -23.69 -1.51 21.58
N GLY A 12 -23.33 -0.33 21.07
CA GLY A 12 -22.36 -0.19 19.97
C GLY A 12 -22.89 -0.68 18.61
N ALA A 13 -24.20 -0.90 18.48
CA ALA A 13 -24.84 -1.41 17.26
C ALA A 13 -25.14 -0.25 16.29
N HIS A 14 -24.09 0.45 15.84
CA HIS A 14 -24.22 1.68 15.04
C HIS A 14 -24.89 1.46 13.68
N THR A 15 -24.69 0.30 13.05
CA THR A 15 -25.36 -0.05 11.79
C THR A 15 -26.88 -0.19 11.98
N ALA A 16 -27.32 -0.81 13.09
CA ALA A 16 -28.74 -0.96 13.41
C ALA A 16 -29.40 0.39 13.75
N LEU A 17 -28.67 1.28 14.43
CA LEU A 17 -29.10 2.65 14.69
C LEU A 17 -29.31 3.44 13.38
N LEU A 18 -28.39 3.29 12.43
CA LEU A 18 -28.47 3.91 11.11
C LEU A 18 -29.70 3.41 10.34
N HIS A 19 -29.94 2.09 10.30
CA HIS A 19 -31.13 1.51 9.68
C HIS A 19 -32.44 1.97 10.35
N PHE A 20 -32.43 2.18 11.67
CA PHE A 20 -33.58 2.69 12.41
C PHE A 20 -33.94 4.13 12.04
N TYR A 21 -32.94 5.01 11.90
CA TYR A 21 -33.16 6.38 11.42
C TYR A 21 -33.55 6.43 9.94
N ALA A 22 -32.96 5.55 9.13
CA ALA A 22 -33.28 5.36 7.71
C ALA A 22 -34.74 4.93 7.49
N HIS A 23 -35.25 3.97 8.27
CA HIS A 23 -36.65 3.53 8.19
C HIS A 23 -37.65 4.61 8.60
N ARG A 24 -37.24 5.57 9.43
CA ARG A 24 -38.09 6.68 9.87
C ARG A 24 -37.94 7.96 9.04
N GLN A 25 -37.22 7.88 7.91
CA GLN A 25 -36.96 9.02 7.04
C GLN A 25 -36.29 10.21 7.77
N ARG A 26 -35.48 9.93 8.81
CA ARG A 26 -34.69 10.94 9.54
C ARG A 26 -33.29 11.07 8.91
N HIS A 27 -33.22 11.57 7.69
CA HIS A 27 -32.00 11.56 6.86
C HIS A 27 -30.85 12.42 7.42
N ALA A 28 -31.18 13.54 8.06
CA ALA A 28 -30.18 14.39 8.73
C ALA A 28 -29.48 13.64 9.89
N GLU A 29 -30.20 12.77 10.59
CA GLU A 29 -29.67 11.98 11.72
C GLU A 29 -28.85 10.78 11.27
N VAL A 30 -29.15 10.23 10.09
CA VAL A 30 -28.29 9.22 9.43
C VAL A 30 -26.90 9.81 9.20
N VAL A 31 -26.81 11.00 8.59
CA VAL A 31 -25.52 11.67 8.34
C VAL A 31 -24.86 12.10 9.65
N ALA A 32 -25.60 12.59 10.63
CA ALA A 32 -25.05 12.93 11.95
C ALA A 32 -24.46 11.70 12.68
N THR A 33 -25.12 10.54 12.57
CA THR A 33 -24.63 9.28 13.13
C THR A 33 -23.35 8.83 12.43
N CYS A 34 -23.30 8.95 11.10
CA CYS A 34 -22.06 8.69 10.34
C CYS A 34 -20.93 9.64 10.72
N LYS A 35 -21.19 10.94 10.94
CA LYS A 35 -20.15 11.86 11.41
C LYS A 35 -19.60 11.49 12.79
N ARG A 36 -20.46 11.00 13.69
CA ARG A 36 -20.07 10.65 15.07
C ARG A 36 -19.32 9.32 15.15
N PHE A 37 -19.74 8.32 14.37
CA PHE A 37 -19.23 6.96 14.48
C PHE A 37 -18.46 6.47 13.24
N GLY A 38 -18.37 7.29 12.19
CA GLY A 38 -17.72 6.93 10.92
C GLY A 38 -16.24 6.62 11.06
N GLY A 39 -15.53 7.31 11.95
CA GLY A 39 -14.13 7.00 12.25
C GLY A 39 -13.92 5.68 13.00
N VAL A 40 -14.95 5.15 13.67
CA VAL A 40 -14.90 3.85 14.37
C VAL A 40 -15.37 2.73 13.44
N GLN A 41 -16.38 3.00 12.62
CA GLN A 41 -16.94 2.04 11.67
C GLN A 41 -17.14 2.72 10.29
N PRO A 42 -16.15 2.66 9.40
CA PRO A 42 -16.23 3.30 8.09
C PRO A 42 -17.32 2.72 7.17
N SER A 43 -17.75 1.47 7.41
CA SER A 43 -18.85 0.85 6.67
C SER A 43 -20.20 1.57 6.84
N LEU A 44 -20.34 2.44 7.86
CA LEU A 44 -21.53 3.27 8.05
C LEU A 44 -21.73 4.26 6.89
N TRP A 45 -20.63 4.83 6.36
CA TRP A 45 -20.70 5.74 5.22
C TRP A 45 -21.19 5.04 3.95
N HIS A 46 -20.76 3.79 3.74
CA HIS A 46 -21.27 2.95 2.66
C HIS A 46 -22.78 2.70 2.84
N THR A 47 -23.22 2.23 4.01
CA THR A 47 -24.65 1.98 4.27
C THR A 47 -25.50 3.25 4.13
N ALA A 48 -25.00 4.40 4.57
CA ALA A 48 -25.67 5.69 4.38
C ALA A 48 -25.78 6.06 2.89
N LEU A 49 -24.70 5.89 2.11
CA LEU A 49 -24.73 6.16 0.67
C LEU A 49 -25.71 5.24 -0.06
N THR A 50 -25.70 3.93 0.24
CA THR A 50 -26.64 2.97 -0.33
C THR A 50 -28.08 3.31 0.04
N HIS A 51 -28.33 3.71 1.29
CA HIS A 51 -29.67 4.15 1.71
C HIS A 51 -30.12 5.38 0.92
N LEU A 52 -29.29 6.42 0.85
CA LEU A 52 -29.59 7.64 0.09
C LEU A 52 -29.83 7.37 -1.40
N ALA A 53 -29.11 6.42 -1.99
CA ALA A 53 -29.30 6.00 -3.38
C ALA A 53 -30.59 5.19 -3.61
N SER A 54 -31.05 4.45 -2.59
CA SER A 54 -32.28 3.65 -2.65
C SER A 54 -33.57 4.45 -2.44
N LEU A 55 -33.45 5.73 -2.03
CA LEU A 55 -34.60 6.61 -1.85
C LEU A 55 -35.31 6.83 -3.19
N THR A 56 -36.63 7.01 -3.13
CA THR A 56 -37.45 7.29 -4.30
C THR A 56 -38.22 8.59 -4.09
N SER A 57 -38.83 9.12 -5.16
CA SER A 57 -39.68 10.32 -5.09
C SER A 57 -40.90 10.17 -4.17
N ALA A 58 -41.19 8.96 -3.67
CA ALA A 58 -42.23 8.70 -2.68
C ALA A 58 -41.81 9.02 -1.23
N ASP A 59 -40.51 9.21 -0.96
CA ASP A 59 -39.95 9.39 0.39
C ASP A 59 -39.98 10.85 0.90
N ALA A 60 -40.73 11.74 0.23
CA ALA A 60 -41.02 13.11 0.66
C ALA A 60 -39.78 13.98 1.02
N ILE A 61 -38.61 13.71 0.43
CA ILE A 61 -37.44 14.58 0.53
C ILE A 61 -37.41 15.60 -0.60
N ASP A 62 -37.11 16.84 -0.26
CA ASP A 62 -36.76 17.86 -1.23
C ASP A 62 -35.45 17.51 -1.95
N THR A 63 -35.47 17.52 -3.28
CA THR A 63 -34.32 17.23 -4.15
C THR A 63 -33.06 18.02 -3.76
N SER A 64 -33.23 19.27 -3.30
CA SER A 64 -32.11 20.11 -2.84
C SER A 64 -31.48 19.63 -1.52
N GLU A 65 -32.27 19.09 -0.60
CA GLU A 65 -31.78 18.54 0.66
C GLU A 65 -31.00 17.24 0.41
N LEU A 66 -31.54 16.36 -0.44
CA LEU A 66 -30.87 15.13 -0.87
C LEU A 66 -29.50 15.43 -1.48
N HIS A 67 -29.41 16.42 -2.38
CA HIS A 67 -28.14 16.81 -2.99
C HIS A 67 -27.09 17.31 -1.97
N THR A 68 -27.54 17.96 -0.89
CA THR A 68 -26.66 18.44 0.18
C THR A 68 -26.13 17.27 1.01
N LEU A 69 -27.02 16.36 1.41
CA LEU A 69 -26.66 15.17 2.19
C LEU A 69 -25.73 14.23 1.40
N VAL A 70 -26.00 14.00 0.11
CA VAL A 70 -25.13 13.19 -0.75
C VAL A 70 -23.75 13.83 -0.90
N ARG A 71 -23.66 15.15 -1.12
CA ARG A 71 -22.37 15.85 -1.18
C ARG A 71 -21.57 15.70 0.11
N GLU A 72 -22.25 15.78 1.25
CA GLU A 72 -21.60 15.63 2.55
C GLU A 72 -21.09 14.20 2.79
N VAL A 73 -21.90 13.18 2.47
CA VAL A 73 -21.50 11.77 2.57
C VAL A 73 -20.36 11.46 1.60
N VAL A 74 -20.44 11.90 0.35
CA VAL A 74 -19.38 11.71 -0.65
C VAL A 74 -18.10 12.45 -0.23
N GLY A 75 -18.21 13.66 0.30
CA GLY A 75 -17.05 14.39 0.84
C GLY A 75 -16.41 13.70 2.05
N ALA A 76 -17.19 13.03 2.89
CA ALA A 76 -16.64 12.21 3.97
C ALA A 76 -15.93 10.96 3.45
N ILE A 77 -16.52 10.27 2.47
CA ILE A 77 -15.91 9.12 1.78
C ILE A 77 -14.61 9.51 1.08
N GLU A 78 -14.55 10.70 0.46
CA GLU A 78 -13.36 11.25 -0.19
C GLU A 78 -12.23 11.48 0.83
N ARG A 79 -12.53 12.16 1.95
CA ARG A 79 -11.55 12.45 3.01
C ARG A 79 -10.97 11.20 3.66
N GLU A 80 -11.81 10.21 3.92
CA GLU A 80 -11.40 8.97 4.58
C GLU A 80 -10.96 7.88 3.59
N ARG A 81 -10.98 8.16 2.27
CA ARG A 81 -10.60 7.26 1.17
C ARG A 81 -11.28 5.88 1.26
N LEU A 82 -12.57 5.87 1.57
CA LEU A 82 -13.29 4.64 1.91
C LEU A 82 -13.74 3.84 0.68
N LEU A 83 -14.05 4.51 -0.42
CA LEU A 83 -14.56 3.88 -1.63
C LEU A 83 -13.95 4.51 -2.88
N PRO A 84 -13.65 3.71 -3.92
CA PRO A 84 -13.20 4.24 -5.19
C PRO A 84 -14.33 5.02 -5.90
N PRO A 85 -13.99 6.04 -6.72
CA PRO A 85 -14.99 6.89 -7.38
C PRO A 85 -16.02 6.11 -8.19
N LEU A 86 -15.58 5.03 -8.85
CA LEU A 86 -16.45 4.16 -9.64
C LEU A 86 -17.51 3.43 -8.80
N ALA A 87 -17.15 2.97 -7.59
CA ALA A 87 -18.09 2.29 -6.71
C ALA A 87 -19.16 3.26 -6.19
N VAL A 88 -18.76 4.48 -5.81
CA VAL A 88 -19.68 5.55 -5.41
C VAL A 88 -20.63 5.89 -6.55
N LEU A 89 -20.11 6.02 -7.78
CA LEU A 89 -20.93 6.30 -8.96
C LEU A 89 -21.94 5.17 -9.21
N HIS A 90 -21.52 3.90 -9.13
CA HIS A 90 -22.40 2.75 -9.32
C HIS A 90 -23.55 2.73 -8.31
N ILE A 91 -23.27 3.00 -7.03
CA ILE A 91 -24.30 3.08 -5.99
C ILE A 91 -25.28 4.21 -6.32
N LEU A 92 -24.79 5.40 -6.63
CA LEU A 92 -25.65 6.57 -6.88
C LEU A 92 -26.47 6.49 -8.18
N THR A 93 -26.02 5.72 -9.18
CA THR A 93 -26.78 5.49 -10.43
C THR A 93 -28.08 4.73 -10.21
N GLN A 94 -28.26 4.09 -9.06
CA GLN A 94 -29.52 3.44 -8.68
C GLN A 94 -30.66 4.45 -8.46
N HIS A 95 -30.34 5.71 -8.15
CA HIS A 95 -31.33 6.74 -7.93
C HIS A 95 -31.78 7.40 -9.26
N PRO A 96 -33.07 7.30 -9.64
CA PRO A 96 -33.54 7.67 -10.97
C PRO A 96 -33.48 9.17 -11.29
N THR A 97 -33.48 10.03 -10.27
CA THR A 97 -33.56 11.49 -10.42
C THR A 97 -32.33 12.24 -9.93
N LEU A 98 -31.26 11.54 -9.52
CA LEU A 98 -30.06 12.21 -8.99
C LEU A 98 -29.18 12.69 -10.15
N PRO A 99 -28.94 14.01 -10.30
CA PRO A 99 -28.13 14.52 -11.38
C PRO A 99 -26.65 14.23 -11.11
N PHE A 100 -25.95 13.75 -12.13
CA PHE A 100 -24.49 13.51 -12.10
C PHE A 100 -23.68 14.74 -11.65
N ALA A 101 -24.20 15.95 -11.88
CA ALA A 101 -23.59 17.20 -11.42
C ALA A 101 -23.30 17.24 -9.91
N VAL A 102 -24.01 16.46 -9.08
CA VAL A 102 -23.78 16.41 -7.63
C VAL A 102 -22.43 15.77 -7.28
N VAL A 103 -21.99 14.80 -8.11
CA VAL A 103 -20.77 14.01 -7.86
C VAL A 103 -19.68 14.18 -8.92
N ARG A 104 -19.94 14.98 -9.96
CA ARG A 104 -18.97 15.28 -11.03
C ARG A 104 -17.61 15.65 -10.48
N ASP A 105 -17.54 16.64 -9.60
CA ASP A 105 -16.26 17.17 -9.12
C ASP A 105 -15.50 16.14 -8.27
N PHE A 106 -16.22 15.32 -7.52
CA PHE A 106 -15.65 14.19 -6.77
C PHE A 106 -15.05 13.15 -7.72
N VAL A 107 -15.78 12.76 -8.77
CA VAL A 107 -15.31 11.78 -9.75
C VAL A 107 -14.09 12.32 -10.51
N VAL A 108 -14.11 13.58 -10.94
CA VAL A 108 -12.99 14.20 -11.65
C VAL A 108 -11.73 14.19 -10.77
N ARG A 109 -11.83 14.69 -9.53
CA ARG A 109 -10.68 14.69 -8.60
C ARG A 109 -10.17 13.28 -8.30
N GLY A 110 -11.09 12.32 -8.11
CA GLY A 110 -10.74 10.93 -7.85
C GLY A 110 -9.99 10.29 -9.00
N VAL A 111 -10.44 10.51 -10.24
CA VAL A 111 -9.77 10.00 -11.45
C VAL A 111 -8.41 10.67 -11.65
N GLU A 112 -8.31 11.99 -11.47
CA GLU A 112 -7.03 12.71 -11.57
C GLU A 112 -6.01 12.19 -10.54
N HIS A 113 -6.46 11.92 -9.31
CA HIS A 113 -5.63 11.32 -8.27
C HIS A 113 -5.16 9.90 -8.64
N ASP A 114 -6.06 9.06 -9.15
CA ASP A 114 -5.71 7.69 -9.57
C ASP A 114 -4.74 7.68 -10.76
N VAL A 115 -4.91 8.60 -11.71
CA VAL A 115 -3.97 8.80 -12.83
C VAL A 115 -2.59 9.20 -12.31
N ALA A 116 -2.52 10.16 -11.38
CA ALA A 116 -1.24 10.58 -10.80
C ALA A 116 -0.53 9.43 -10.06
N LEU A 117 -1.27 8.61 -9.30
CA LEU A 117 -0.71 7.42 -8.65
C LEU A 117 -0.21 6.40 -9.67
N HIS A 118 -0.95 6.19 -10.76
CA HIS A 118 -0.56 5.27 -11.82
C HIS A 118 0.71 5.72 -12.55
N GLU A 119 0.82 7.01 -12.86
CA GLU A 119 2.01 7.59 -13.48
C GLU A 119 3.25 7.46 -12.60
N GLU A 120 3.12 7.70 -11.29
CA GLU A 120 4.22 7.51 -10.34
C GLU A 120 4.66 6.04 -10.28
N ALA A 121 3.73 5.12 -10.10
CA ALA A 121 4.02 3.68 -10.05
C ALA A 121 4.67 3.17 -11.35
N THR A 122 4.20 3.66 -12.51
CA THR A 122 4.78 3.32 -13.82
C THR A 122 6.20 3.85 -13.96
N ARG A 123 6.45 5.08 -13.50
CA ARG A 123 7.78 5.69 -13.52
C ARG A 123 8.76 4.94 -12.62
N GLU A 124 8.31 4.55 -11.43
CA GLU A 124 9.12 3.75 -10.50
C GLU A 124 9.42 2.36 -11.07
N GLY A 125 8.43 1.69 -11.67
CA GLY A 125 8.61 0.43 -12.37
C GLY A 125 9.66 0.51 -13.48
N ALA A 126 9.60 1.54 -14.33
CA ALA A 126 10.58 1.76 -15.39
C ALA A 126 12.01 1.95 -14.86
N ARG A 127 12.16 2.65 -13.72
CA ARG A 127 13.47 2.80 -13.05
C ARG A 127 14.00 1.46 -12.54
N PHE A 128 13.16 0.66 -11.89
CA PHE A 128 13.58 -0.66 -11.42
C PHE A 128 13.93 -1.61 -12.56
N GLU A 129 13.19 -1.58 -13.67
CA GLU A 129 13.53 -2.35 -14.87
C GLU A 129 14.89 -1.96 -15.46
N GLU A 130 15.21 -0.66 -15.48
CA GLU A 130 16.53 -0.17 -15.90
C GLU A 130 17.64 -0.61 -14.96
N ASP A 131 17.43 -0.50 -13.65
CA ASP A 131 18.40 -0.96 -12.65
C ASP A 131 18.64 -2.46 -12.75
N VAL A 132 17.59 -3.28 -12.89
CA VAL A 132 17.70 -4.74 -13.07
C VAL A 132 18.47 -5.07 -14.35
N ARG A 133 18.19 -4.38 -15.45
CA ARG A 133 18.92 -4.57 -16.71
C ARG A 133 20.39 -4.22 -16.57
N ARG A 134 20.70 -3.08 -15.94
CA ARG A 134 22.08 -2.63 -15.68
C ARG A 134 22.84 -3.63 -14.80
N MET A 135 22.23 -4.06 -13.69
CA MET A 135 22.83 -5.03 -12.78
C MET A 135 23.04 -6.39 -13.45
N SER A 136 22.11 -6.84 -14.29
CA SER A 136 22.23 -8.11 -15.02
C SER A 136 23.36 -8.06 -16.04
N ALA A 137 23.50 -6.95 -16.77
CA ALA A 137 24.62 -6.74 -17.69
C ALA A 137 25.97 -6.68 -16.95
N GLU A 138 26.03 -6.01 -15.79
CA GLU A 138 27.24 -5.99 -14.96
C GLU A 138 27.62 -7.39 -14.47
N VAL A 139 26.64 -8.22 -14.08
CA VAL A 139 26.90 -9.63 -13.69
C VAL A 139 27.44 -10.43 -14.87
N GLU A 140 26.89 -10.26 -16.07
CA GLU A 140 27.36 -10.94 -17.28
C GLU A 140 28.79 -10.54 -17.62
N GLU A 141 29.10 -9.24 -17.63
CA GLU A 141 30.44 -8.68 -17.84
C GLU A 141 31.43 -9.26 -16.82
N LEU A 142 31.10 -9.21 -15.53
CA LEU A 142 31.96 -9.72 -14.45
C LEU A 142 32.21 -11.24 -14.54
N SER A 143 31.29 -12.00 -15.15
CA SER A 143 31.39 -13.46 -15.27
C SER A 143 32.12 -13.93 -16.53
N THR A 144 32.14 -13.10 -17.59
CA THR A 144 32.61 -13.51 -18.92
C THR A 144 33.86 -12.75 -19.39
N GLU A 145 34.05 -11.50 -18.94
CA GLU A 145 35.11 -10.63 -19.43
C GLU A 145 36.27 -10.49 -18.44
N ALA A 146 37.49 -10.38 -18.97
CA ALA A 146 38.68 -10.13 -18.16
C ALA A 146 38.74 -8.64 -17.78
N ARG A 147 38.73 -8.35 -16.47
CA ARG A 147 38.77 -6.97 -15.96
C ARG A 147 40.21 -6.48 -15.76
N VAL A 148 40.51 -5.28 -16.23
CA VAL A 148 41.82 -4.64 -16.04
C VAL A 148 41.82 -3.81 -14.75
N PHE A 149 42.71 -4.13 -13.81
CA PHE A 149 42.90 -3.36 -12.59
C PHE A 149 43.98 -2.29 -12.79
N GLN A 150 43.57 -1.02 -12.83
CA GLN A 150 44.47 0.13 -12.93
C GLN A 150 44.77 0.80 -11.57
N VAL A 151 44.26 0.23 -10.48
CA VAL A 151 44.42 0.79 -9.14
C VAL A 151 45.88 0.66 -8.69
N SER A 152 46.48 1.77 -8.29
CA SER A 152 47.90 1.84 -7.90
C SER A 152 48.13 1.96 -6.40
N LYS A 153 47.07 2.05 -5.58
CA LYS A 153 47.13 2.24 -4.13
C LYS A 153 46.27 1.22 -3.39
N CYS A 154 46.74 0.79 -2.23
CA CYS A 154 45.96 -0.07 -1.35
C CYS A 154 44.74 0.67 -0.79
N ALA A 155 43.57 0.04 -0.81
CA ALA A 155 42.35 0.63 -0.27
C ALA A 155 42.34 0.72 1.27
N LEU A 156 43.20 -0.02 1.98
CA LEU A 156 43.31 0.01 3.44
C LEU A 156 44.38 1.00 3.94
N CYS A 157 45.62 0.88 3.46
CA CYS A 157 46.75 1.67 3.95
C CYS A 157 47.11 2.87 3.06
N HIS A 158 46.49 3.00 1.87
CA HIS A 158 46.71 4.06 0.88
C HIS A 158 48.13 4.21 0.32
N HIS A 159 49.04 3.30 0.65
CA HIS A 159 50.38 3.24 0.06
C HIS A 159 50.33 2.64 -1.35
N PRO A 160 51.34 2.93 -2.21
CA PRO A 160 51.49 2.28 -3.50
C PRO A 160 51.41 0.75 -3.37
N LEU A 161 50.69 0.11 -4.29
CA LEU A 161 50.58 -1.33 -4.33
C LEU A 161 51.92 -1.96 -4.72
N GLU A 162 52.37 -2.88 -3.89
CA GLU A 162 53.57 -3.68 -4.12
C GLU A 162 53.17 -5.16 -4.12
N LEU A 163 53.89 -5.97 -4.89
CA LEU A 163 53.63 -7.40 -4.95
C LEU A 163 54.07 -8.06 -3.63
N PRO A 164 53.28 -8.98 -3.06
CA PRO A 164 52.02 -9.53 -3.57
C PRO A 164 50.78 -8.68 -3.27
N THR A 165 49.90 -8.54 -4.27
CA THR A 165 48.64 -7.77 -4.19
C THR A 165 47.46 -8.68 -4.55
N VAL A 166 46.30 -8.45 -3.92
CA VAL A 166 45.04 -9.12 -4.20
C VAL A 166 44.03 -8.10 -4.74
N HIS A 167 43.35 -8.46 -5.83
CA HIS A 167 42.36 -7.62 -6.50
C HIS A 167 40.98 -8.28 -6.41
N PHE A 168 39.99 -7.54 -5.93
CA PHE A 168 38.59 -7.97 -5.93
C PHE A 168 37.86 -7.41 -7.14
N LEU A 169 36.90 -8.17 -7.68
CA LEU A 169 36.09 -7.75 -8.83
C LEU A 169 35.31 -6.45 -8.60
N CYS A 170 35.09 -6.03 -7.35
CA CYS A 170 34.58 -4.71 -6.99
C CYS A 170 35.59 -3.56 -7.21
N GLN A 171 36.71 -3.82 -7.90
CA GLN A 171 37.82 -2.90 -8.18
C GLN A 171 38.60 -2.40 -6.95
N HIS A 172 38.42 -3.03 -5.78
CA HIS A 172 39.26 -2.74 -4.62
C HIS A 172 40.51 -3.62 -4.64
N SER A 173 41.66 -3.00 -4.40
CA SER A 173 42.97 -3.65 -4.42
C SER A 173 43.66 -3.48 -3.08
N PHE A 174 44.29 -4.53 -2.58
CA PHE A 174 44.94 -4.55 -1.27
C PHE A 174 46.27 -5.28 -1.33
N HIS A 175 47.26 -4.87 -0.53
CA HIS A 175 48.42 -5.72 -0.28
C HIS A 175 47.97 -7.01 0.39
N GLN A 176 48.60 -8.14 0.07
CA GLN A 176 48.28 -9.42 0.73
C GLN A 176 48.42 -9.31 2.26
N GLY A 177 49.44 -8.61 2.75
CA GLY A 177 49.62 -8.39 4.20
C GLY A 177 48.57 -7.45 4.84
N CYS A 178 47.88 -6.62 4.06
CA CYS A 178 46.80 -5.76 4.55
C CYS A 178 45.45 -6.47 4.65
N LEU A 179 45.30 -7.64 4.02
CA LEU A 179 44.06 -8.42 4.04
C LEU A 179 43.88 -9.23 5.34
N GLY A 180 44.98 -9.63 5.99
CA GLY A 180 44.92 -10.45 7.19
C GLY A 180 44.18 -11.77 6.94
N ASP A 181 43.11 -12.04 7.69
CA ASP A 181 42.28 -13.25 7.55
C ASP A 181 41.13 -13.09 6.52
N HIS A 182 41.02 -11.96 5.81
CA HIS A 182 39.93 -11.67 4.87
C HIS A 182 40.16 -12.22 3.46
N ASP A 183 40.77 -13.40 3.31
CA ASP A 183 41.22 -13.96 2.02
C ASP A 183 40.09 -14.22 0.99
N GLY A 184 38.82 -14.15 1.40
CA GLY A 184 37.66 -14.39 0.52
C GLY A 184 36.75 -13.18 0.25
N GLU A 185 36.88 -12.06 0.96
CA GLU A 185 35.93 -10.94 0.86
C GLU A 185 36.62 -9.58 0.95
N CYS A 186 36.17 -8.62 0.13
CA CYS A 186 36.66 -7.25 0.17
C CYS A 186 36.22 -6.57 1.48
N PRO A 187 37.15 -6.13 2.36
CA PRO A 187 36.80 -5.51 3.64
C PRO A 187 35.96 -4.24 3.50
N SER A 188 36.15 -3.48 2.41
CA SER A 188 35.37 -2.27 2.12
C SER A 188 33.91 -2.54 1.76
N CYS A 189 33.63 -3.68 1.12
CA CYS A 189 32.30 -4.04 0.63
C CYS A 189 31.58 -5.06 1.54
N ALA A 190 32.31 -5.80 2.37
CA ALA A 190 31.79 -6.85 3.24
C ALA A 190 30.61 -6.38 4.14
N PRO A 191 30.62 -5.17 4.75
CA PRO A 191 29.49 -4.71 5.56
C PRO A 191 28.19 -4.58 4.75
N GLN A 192 28.27 -4.00 3.55
CA GLN A 192 27.11 -3.82 2.67
C GLN A 192 26.62 -5.16 2.11
N HIS A 193 27.55 -6.03 1.71
CA HIS A 193 27.24 -7.38 1.24
C HIS A 193 26.53 -8.20 2.34
N THR A 194 27.04 -8.16 3.58
CA THR A 194 26.43 -8.83 4.74
C THR A 194 25.02 -8.33 5.01
N MET A 195 24.79 -7.01 4.92
CA MET A 195 23.44 -6.45 5.08
C MET A 195 22.49 -6.95 3.98
N ALA A 196 22.94 -7.01 2.73
CA ALA A 196 22.14 -7.50 1.61
C ALA A 196 21.79 -9.00 1.79
N LEU A 197 22.77 -9.82 2.19
CA LEU A 197 22.55 -11.24 2.48
C LEU A 197 21.57 -11.46 3.63
N ARG A 198 21.70 -10.69 4.73
CA ARG A 198 20.75 -10.75 5.85
C ARG A 198 19.34 -10.39 5.43
N ARG A 199 19.15 -9.35 4.61
CA ARG A 199 17.83 -8.98 4.07
C ARG A 199 17.24 -10.11 3.22
N ARG A 200 18.04 -10.71 2.34
CA ARG A 200 17.62 -11.86 1.52
C ARG A 200 17.22 -13.05 2.38
N GLN A 201 18.01 -13.38 3.40
CA GLN A 201 17.70 -14.47 4.33
C GLN A 201 16.41 -14.19 5.11
N GLN A 202 16.20 -12.97 5.58
CA GLN A 202 14.97 -12.57 6.26
C GLN A 202 13.75 -12.70 5.35
N GLN A 203 13.86 -12.29 4.08
CA GLN A 203 12.80 -12.47 3.09
C GLN A 203 12.46 -13.95 2.88
N GLN A 204 13.47 -14.80 2.73
CA GLN A 204 13.28 -16.26 2.57
C GLN A 204 12.65 -16.91 3.81
N GLN A 205 13.07 -16.52 5.02
CA GLN A 205 12.46 -17.01 6.25
C GLN A 205 10.97 -16.61 6.32
N ARG A 206 10.65 -15.36 5.98
CA ARG A 206 9.26 -14.88 5.91
C ARG A 206 8.43 -15.57 4.83
N ALA A 207 9.04 -15.96 3.71
CA ALA A 207 8.36 -16.71 2.66
C ALA A 207 7.89 -18.08 3.13
N ASN A 208 8.62 -18.72 4.05
CA ASN A 208 8.31 -20.06 4.57
C ASN A 208 7.48 -20.02 5.87
N ALA A 209 7.31 -18.85 6.49
CA ALA A 209 6.66 -18.68 7.79
C ALA A 209 5.15 -18.40 7.65
N HIS A 210 4.39 -19.39 7.16
CA HIS A 210 2.93 -19.27 6.99
C HIS A 210 2.20 -18.95 8.31
N ASP A 211 2.63 -19.52 9.44
CA ASP A 211 2.03 -19.24 10.74
C ASP A 211 2.20 -17.78 11.18
N ASP A 212 3.34 -17.17 10.83
CA ASP A 212 3.62 -15.77 11.14
C ASP A 212 2.81 -14.84 10.23
N PHE A 213 2.50 -15.27 9.01
CA PHE A 213 1.55 -14.56 8.16
C PHE A 213 0.16 -14.51 8.79
N TYR A 214 -0.38 -15.65 9.24
CA TYR A 214 -1.73 -15.67 9.85
C TYR A 214 -1.80 -14.84 11.13
N LYS A 215 -0.80 -14.95 12.01
CA LYS A 215 -0.70 -14.10 13.21
C LYS A 215 -0.61 -12.62 12.86
N ALA A 216 0.21 -12.26 11.87
CA ALA A 216 0.34 -10.87 11.44
C ALA A 216 -0.97 -10.36 10.84
N LEU A 217 -1.69 -11.20 10.08
CA LEU A 217 -2.97 -10.86 9.48
C LEU A 217 -4.04 -10.60 10.55
N GLU A 218 -4.14 -11.47 11.55
CA GLU A 218 -5.09 -11.34 12.67
C GLU A 218 -4.84 -10.07 13.52
N LEU A 219 -3.58 -9.67 13.66
CA LEU A 219 -3.19 -8.49 14.42
C LEU A 219 -3.21 -7.19 13.60
N SER A 220 -3.28 -7.29 12.27
CA SER A 220 -3.18 -6.13 11.39
C SER A 220 -4.48 -5.34 11.28
N THR A 221 -4.36 -4.01 11.25
CA THR A 221 -5.48 -3.11 10.91
C THR A 221 -5.75 -3.09 9.40
N ASP A 222 -4.72 -3.35 8.59
CA ASP A 222 -4.80 -3.46 7.13
C ASP A 222 -4.23 -4.82 6.70
N GLY A 223 -5.15 -5.77 6.54
CA GLY A 223 -4.82 -7.11 6.11
C GLY A 223 -4.31 -7.19 4.67
N PHE A 224 -4.70 -6.26 3.80
CA PHE A 224 -4.24 -6.24 2.42
C PHE A 224 -2.77 -5.83 2.33
N THR A 225 -2.39 -4.75 3.01
CA THR A 225 -0.97 -4.32 3.04
C THR A 225 -0.08 -5.38 3.67
N THR A 226 -0.56 -6.03 4.73
CA THR A 226 0.15 -7.15 5.36
C THR A 226 0.32 -8.30 4.37
N ALA A 227 -0.76 -8.73 3.71
CA ALA A 227 -0.70 -9.79 2.69
C ALA A 227 0.20 -9.44 1.50
N ALA A 228 0.14 -8.20 1.00
CA ALA A 228 0.99 -7.72 -0.09
C ALA A 228 2.49 -7.77 0.30
N GLY A 229 2.83 -7.43 1.54
CA GLY A 229 4.20 -7.53 2.05
C GLY A 229 4.73 -8.97 2.09
N PHE A 230 3.91 -9.93 2.52
CA PHE A 230 4.28 -11.35 2.50
C PHE A 230 4.29 -11.93 1.08
N PHE A 231 3.38 -11.48 0.21
CA PHE A 231 3.38 -11.82 -1.21
C PHE A 231 4.68 -11.37 -1.89
N GLY A 232 5.13 -10.14 -1.62
CA GLY A 232 6.41 -9.62 -2.12
C GLY A 232 7.65 -10.39 -1.62
N CYS A 233 7.53 -11.17 -0.55
CA CYS A 233 8.60 -12.07 -0.08
C CYS A 233 8.58 -13.43 -0.80
N GLY A 234 7.59 -13.71 -1.66
CA GLY A 234 7.50 -14.97 -2.42
C GLY A 234 6.75 -16.09 -1.70
N MET A 235 5.98 -15.81 -0.65
CA MET A 235 5.22 -16.80 0.12
C MET A 235 4.22 -17.62 -0.74
N PHE A 236 3.74 -17.05 -1.85
CA PHE A 236 2.82 -17.70 -2.79
C PHE A 236 3.49 -18.10 -4.11
N GLY A 237 4.81 -17.99 -4.21
CA GLY A 237 5.56 -18.45 -5.37
C GLY A 237 5.52 -19.97 -5.45
N SER A 238 5.34 -20.52 -6.66
CA SER A 238 5.34 -21.95 -6.94
C SER A 238 6.70 -22.58 -6.60
N GLY A 239 6.91 -22.90 -5.32
CA GLY A 239 8.15 -23.46 -4.80
C GLY A 239 7.98 -24.24 -3.49
N ALA A 240 6.74 -24.46 -3.04
CA ALA A 240 6.42 -25.26 -1.85
C ALA A 240 5.30 -26.28 -2.11
N SER A 241 5.14 -26.74 -3.36
CA SER A 241 4.43 -27.99 -3.64
C SER A 241 5.46 -29.11 -3.65
N SER A 242 5.50 -29.87 -2.55
CA SER A 242 5.97 -31.26 -2.55
C SER A 242 5.14 -32.12 -3.51
#